data_AF-U1PUT4-F1
#
_entry.id   AF-U1PUT4-F1
#
_cell.length_a   1.000
_cell.length_b   1.000
_cell.length_c   1.000
_cell.angle_alpha   90.00
_cell.angle_beta   90.00
_cell.angle_gamma   90.00
#
_symmetry.space_group_name_H-M   'P 1'
#
loop_
_entity.id
_entity.type
_entity.pdbx_description
1 polymer ?
#
loop_
_entity_poly.entity_id
_entity_poly.type
_entity_poly.pdbx_seq_one_letter_code
_entity_poly.pdbx_strand_id
1 'polypeptide(L)'
;MDMSDDRLGKTLASVGRWAATNRRAVYAVVTVVLIISSVGAATVQMSLGMELYLEDDSETMDNWEEIQADFDQGNVIFVVIETPESFDLYKPGNARQIVELYESYYDNVESAGLVTSFAHPIQAGPGGGEIPETKAAVLESLRATQSEHRSNERVIYNLHPEARETGE
;
A
#
# COMPACT_ATOMS: atom_id res chain seq x y z
N MET A 1 51.80 13.04 27.81
CA MET A 1 50.40 13.38 27.50
C MET A 1 50.24 14.82 27.95
N ASP A 2 50.50 15.82 27.07
CA ASP A 2 50.42 17.23 27.53
C ASP A 2 50.46 18.34 26.45
N MET A 3 50.75 18.06 25.17
CA MET A 3 50.85 19.13 24.16
C MET A 3 49.55 19.35 23.38
N SER A 4 48.75 18.30 23.20
CA SER A 4 47.50 18.36 22.44
C SER A 4 46.39 19.03 23.27
N ASP A 5 46.30 18.71 24.55
CA ASP A 5 45.30 19.27 25.48
C ASP A 5 45.52 20.77 25.70
N ASP A 6 46.77 21.22 25.77
CA ASP A 6 47.10 22.63 25.97
C ASP A 6 46.80 23.47 24.71
N ARG A 7 46.92 22.88 23.50
CA ARG A 7 46.49 23.52 22.24
C ARG A 7 44.97 23.55 22.12
N LEU A 8 44.29 22.45 22.43
CA LEU A 8 42.82 22.37 22.47
C LEU A 8 42.26 23.41 23.43
N GLY A 9 42.79 23.48 24.65
CA GLY A 9 42.37 24.47 25.66
C GLY A 9 42.52 25.91 25.19
N LYS A 10 43.65 26.25 24.54
CA LYS A 10 43.87 27.59 23.97
C LYS A 10 42.90 27.91 22.84
N THR A 11 42.62 26.95 21.95
CA THR A 11 41.66 27.15 20.86
C THR A 11 40.23 27.30 21.37
N LEU A 12 39.80 26.46 22.32
CA LEU A 12 38.48 26.53 22.96
C LEU A 12 38.29 27.84 23.74
N ALA A 13 39.32 28.28 24.47
CA ALA A 13 39.29 29.54 25.20
C ALA A 13 39.20 30.76 24.26
N SER A 14 39.88 30.72 23.11
CA SER A 14 39.80 31.76 22.09
C SER A 14 38.41 31.83 21.46
N VAL A 15 37.86 30.68 21.04
CA VAL A 15 36.52 30.58 20.44
C VAL A 15 35.45 31.01 21.45
N GLY A 16 35.53 30.56 22.70
CA GLY A 16 34.58 30.94 23.75
C GLY A 16 34.61 32.44 24.06
N ARG A 17 35.80 33.05 24.10
CA ARG A 17 35.95 34.49 24.34
C ARG A 17 35.44 35.33 23.17
N TRP A 18 35.67 34.87 21.95
CA TRP A 18 35.12 35.49 20.74
C TRP A 18 33.60 35.38 20.67
N ALA A 19 33.05 34.22 21.02
CA ALA A 19 31.61 33.98 21.10
C ALA A 19 30.93 34.88 22.17
N ALA A 20 31.54 35.01 23.34
CA ALA A 20 31.05 35.87 24.42
C ALA A 20 31.04 37.36 24.02
N THR A 21 32.07 37.80 23.29
CA THR A 21 32.18 39.20 22.83
C THR A 21 31.18 39.49 21.71
N ASN A 22 30.94 38.52 20.82
CA ASN A 22 30.05 38.66 19.67
C ASN A 22 28.67 38.02 19.91
N ARG A 23 28.13 38.17 21.12
CA ARG A 23 26.87 37.53 21.55
C ARG A 23 25.73 37.64 20.54
N ARG A 24 25.53 38.80 19.91
CA ARG A 24 24.45 39.02 18.93
C ARG A 24 24.63 38.19 17.66
N ALA A 25 25.87 38.06 17.18
CA ALA A 25 26.17 37.23 16.01
C ALA A 25 26.01 35.75 16.33
N VAL A 26 26.44 35.31 17.52
CA VAL A 26 26.26 33.93 18.00
C VAL A 26 24.78 33.58 18.11
N TYR A 27 23.97 34.44 18.72
CA TYR A 27 22.52 34.22 18.79
C TYR A 27 21.89 34.14 17.40
N ALA A 28 22.25 35.03 16.47
CA ALA A 28 21.74 35.00 15.11
C ALA A 28 22.07 33.67 14.41
N VAL A 29 23.32 33.20 14.51
CA VAL A 29 23.75 31.93 13.91
C VAL A 29 23.01 30.74 14.53
N VAL A 30 22.91 30.68 15.87
CA VAL A 30 22.17 29.61 16.56
C VAL A 30 20.70 29.61 16.16
N THR A 31 20.06 30.78 16.09
CA THR A 31 18.67 30.91 15.64
C THR A 31 18.50 30.41 14.20
N VAL A 32 19.41 30.78 13.29
CA VAL A 32 19.37 30.29 11.90
C VAL A 32 19.50 28.77 11.85
N VAL A 33 20.43 28.19 12.61
CA VAL A 33 20.59 26.73 12.69
C VAL A 33 19.32 26.06 13.21
N LEU A 34 18.71 26.59 14.28
CA LEU A 34 17.47 26.05 14.83
C LEU A 34 16.31 26.12 13.83
N ILE A 35 16.19 27.19 13.05
CA ILE A 35 15.17 27.33 12.01
C ILE A 35 15.41 26.32 10.88
N ILE A 36 16.65 26.15 10.43
CA ILE A 36 16.96 25.17 9.38
C ILE A 36 16.69 23.74 9.86
N SER A 37 17.09 23.42 11.11
CA SER A 37 16.83 22.12 11.71
C SER A 37 15.33 21.84 11.91
N SER A 38 14.53 22.85 12.28
CA SER A 38 13.09 22.67 12.45
C SER A 38 12.37 22.43 11.13
N VAL A 39 12.82 23.06 10.04
CA VAL A 39 12.30 22.78 8.69
C VAL A 39 12.55 21.33 8.30
N GLY A 40 13.75 20.79 8.57
CA GLY A 40 14.06 19.38 8.30
C GLY A 40 13.21 18.41 9.13
N ALA A 41 12.93 18.75 10.40
CA ALA A 41 12.05 17.94 11.25
C ALA A 41 10.58 17.96 10.77
N ALA A 42 10.10 19.08 10.23
CA ALA A 42 8.75 19.19 9.69
C ALA A 42 8.53 18.39 8.39
N THR A 43 9.61 17.99 7.71
CA THR A 43 9.55 17.19 6.47
C THR A 43 9.73 15.68 6.72
N VAL A 44 9.93 15.25 7.96
CA VAL A 44 10.06 13.82 8.28
C VAL A 44 8.70 13.16 8.11
N GLN A 45 8.55 12.37 7.06
CA GLN A 45 7.46 11.41 6.96
C GLN A 45 7.83 10.22 7.85
N MET A 46 7.12 10.07 8.98
CA MET A 46 7.27 8.88 9.80
C MET A 46 6.66 7.70 9.03
N SER A 47 7.49 6.79 8.52
CA SER A 47 7.01 5.47 8.10
C SER A 47 6.53 4.75 9.36
N LEU A 48 5.25 4.36 9.39
CA LEU A 48 4.61 3.63 10.49
C LEU A 48 4.11 2.27 9.98
N GLY A 49 4.77 1.72 8.95
CA GLY A 49 4.47 0.43 8.38
C GLY A 49 5.26 -0.72 9.02
N MET A 50 4.88 -1.97 8.70
CA MET A 50 5.65 -3.18 9.07
C MET A 50 7.12 -3.13 8.62
N GLU A 51 7.44 -2.26 7.67
CA GLU A 51 8.76 -1.93 7.16
C GLU A 51 9.80 -1.67 8.26
N LEU A 52 9.40 -1.09 9.40
CA LEU A 52 10.31 -0.81 10.52
C LEU A 52 10.80 -2.07 11.28
N TYR A 53 10.14 -3.21 11.07
CA TYR A 53 10.44 -4.47 11.74
C TYR A 53 11.11 -5.48 10.82
N LEU A 54 11.25 -5.17 9.54
CA LEU A 54 11.89 -6.00 8.54
C LEU A 54 13.27 -5.40 8.21
N GLU A 55 14.24 -6.26 7.91
CA GLU A 55 15.53 -5.79 7.38
C GLU A 55 15.32 -5.26 5.95
N ASP A 56 15.91 -4.10 5.63
CA ASP A 56 15.76 -3.42 4.33
C ASP A 56 16.14 -4.34 3.15
N ASP A 57 17.11 -5.23 3.32
CA ASP A 57 17.61 -6.18 2.29
C ASP A 57 16.96 -7.58 2.40
N SER A 58 15.73 -7.70 2.88
CA SER A 58 15.05 -8.99 3.03
C SER A 58 14.13 -9.33 1.84
N GLU A 59 14.03 -10.62 1.52
CA GLU A 59 13.09 -11.13 0.49
C GLU A 59 11.63 -10.76 0.81
N THR A 60 11.32 -10.57 2.09
CA THR A 60 10.00 -10.07 2.54
C THR A 60 9.79 -8.61 2.14
N MET A 61 10.83 -7.79 2.18
CA MET A 61 10.77 -6.39 1.76
C MET A 61 10.64 -6.27 0.24
N ASP A 62 11.40 -7.05 -0.51
CA ASP A 62 11.32 -7.09 -1.98
C ASP A 62 9.90 -7.47 -2.45
N ASN A 63 9.31 -8.51 -1.84
CA ASN A 63 7.93 -8.92 -2.13
C ASN A 63 6.91 -7.84 -1.73
N TRP A 64 7.17 -7.13 -0.64
CA TRP A 64 6.30 -6.04 -0.17
C TRP A 64 6.37 -4.81 -1.08
N GLU A 65 7.55 -4.44 -1.57
CA GLU A 65 7.75 -3.39 -2.57
C GLU A 65 7.09 -3.76 -3.90
N GLU A 66 7.20 -5.01 -4.35
CA GLU A 66 6.52 -5.49 -5.55
C GLU A 66 4.99 -5.35 -5.43
N ILE A 67 4.42 -5.74 -4.29
CA ILE A 67 2.98 -5.60 -4.01
C ILE A 67 2.59 -4.11 -3.94
N GLN A 68 3.37 -3.26 -3.28
CA GLN A 68 3.06 -1.83 -3.23
C GLN A 68 3.14 -1.17 -4.61
N ALA A 69 4.15 -1.49 -5.42
CA ALA A 69 4.30 -0.94 -6.76
C ALA A 69 3.19 -1.37 -7.73
N ASP A 70 2.71 -2.61 -7.60
CA ASP A 70 1.66 -3.16 -8.46
C ASP A 70 0.25 -2.70 -8.09
N PHE A 71 0.02 -2.40 -6.81
CA PHE A 71 -1.32 -2.15 -6.27
C PHE A 71 -1.54 -0.75 -5.69
N ASP A 72 -0.48 0.04 -5.48
CA ASP A 72 -0.51 1.43 -4.98
C ASP A 72 -1.35 1.60 -3.70
N GLN A 73 -1.36 0.57 -2.83
CA GLN A 73 -2.27 0.44 -1.70
C GLN A 73 -1.54 0.07 -0.41
N GLY A 74 -1.37 1.06 0.45
CA GLY A 74 -0.66 0.94 1.74
C GLY A 74 -1.33 0.08 2.82
N ASN A 75 -2.44 -0.62 2.53
CA ASN A 75 -3.08 -1.62 3.40
C ASN A 75 -4.00 -2.54 2.57
N VAL A 76 -3.65 -3.82 2.42
CA VAL A 76 -4.46 -4.81 1.68
C VAL A 76 -5.04 -5.84 2.66
N ILE A 77 -6.35 -6.10 2.56
CA ILE A 77 -7.03 -7.13 3.35
C ILE A 77 -7.50 -8.23 2.39
N PHE A 78 -7.08 -9.46 2.65
CA PHE A 78 -7.58 -10.64 1.95
C PHE A 78 -8.72 -11.27 2.77
N VAL A 79 -9.88 -11.43 2.14
CA VAL A 79 -11.04 -12.09 2.73
C VAL A 79 -11.17 -13.48 2.12
N VAL A 80 -11.17 -14.51 2.97
CA VAL A 80 -11.45 -15.89 2.57
C VAL A 80 -12.90 -16.20 2.93
N ILE A 81 -13.66 -16.68 1.97
CA ILE A 81 -15.07 -17.03 2.14
C ILE A 81 -15.15 -18.56 2.20
N GLU A 82 -15.51 -19.10 3.35
CA GLU A 82 -15.79 -20.53 3.49
C GLU A 82 -17.17 -20.85 2.92
N THR A 83 -17.21 -21.76 1.95
CA THR A 83 -18.45 -22.17 1.29
C THR A 83 -18.64 -23.68 1.38
N PRO A 84 -19.89 -24.17 1.45
CA PRO A 84 -20.14 -25.62 1.39
C PRO A 84 -19.69 -26.19 0.04
N GLU A 85 -19.39 -27.49 -0.03
CA GLU A 85 -18.96 -28.16 -1.28
C GLU A 85 -19.96 -27.99 -2.43
N SER A 86 -21.24 -27.78 -2.12
CA SER A 86 -22.30 -27.55 -3.10
C SER A 86 -22.37 -26.11 -3.63
N PHE A 87 -21.48 -25.22 -3.17
CA PHE A 87 -21.47 -23.83 -3.56
C PHE A 87 -20.83 -23.66 -4.94
N ASP A 88 -21.65 -23.38 -5.93
CA ASP A 88 -21.22 -23.06 -7.28
C ASP A 88 -21.10 -21.53 -7.43
N LEU A 89 -19.87 -21.03 -7.58
CA LEU A 89 -19.56 -19.60 -7.77
C LEU A 89 -20.27 -19.03 -9.02
N TYR A 90 -20.58 -19.86 -10.01
CA TYR A 90 -21.22 -19.46 -11.26
C TYR A 90 -22.74 -19.50 -11.20
N LYS A 91 -23.32 -19.91 -10.07
CA LYS A 91 -24.77 -19.85 -9.87
C LYS A 91 -25.18 -18.40 -9.62
N PRO A 92 -26.12 -17.83 -10.39
CA PRO A 92 -26.55 -16.43 -10.25
C PRO A 92 -26.87 -15.99 -8.81
N GLY A 93 -27.63 -16.80 -8.08
CA GLY A 93 -27.99 -16.51 -6.70
C GLY A 93 -26.80 -16.50 -5.73
N ASN A 94 -25.73 -17.25 -6.03
CA ASN A 94 -24.51 -17.25 -5.23
C ASN A 94 -23.64 -16.05 -5.59
N ALA A 95 -23.48 -15.74 -6.88
CA ALA A 95 -22.77 -14.56 -7.34
C ALA A 95 -23.38 -13.26 -6.78
N ARG A 96 -24.72 -13.16 -6.69
CA ARG A 96 -25.39 -12.02 -6.04
C ARG A 96 -25.07 -11.88 -4.55
N GLN A 97 -25.01 -12.98 -3.80
CA GLN A 97 -24.62 -12.92 -2.38
C GLN A 97 -23.21 -12.37 -2.20
N ILE A 98 -22.30 -12.71 -3.12
CA ILE A 98 -20.93 -12.18 -3.11
C ILE A 98 -20.94 -10.70 -3.49
N VAL A 99 -21.77 -10.30 -4.45
CA VAL A 99 -21.99 -8.88 -4.78
C VAL A 99 -22.40 -8.08 -3.56
N GLU A 100 -23.49 -8.51 -2.92
CA GLU A 100 -24.02 -7.85 -1.73
C GLU A 100 -22.96 -7.77 -0.63
N LEU A 101 -22.17 -8.84 -0.44
CA LEU A 101 -21.08 -8.83 0.53
C LEU A 101 -20.00 -7.80 0.19
N TYR A 102 -19.50 -7.76 -1.06
CA TYR A 102 -18.42 -6.83 -1.38
C TYR A 102 -18.91 -5.38 -1.45
N GLU A 103 -20.12 -5.13 -1.93
CA GLU A 103 -20.73 -3.79 -1.93
C GLU A 103 -20.91 -3.29 -0.50
N SER A 104 -21.29 -4.19 0.42
CA SER A 104 -21.39 -3.86 1.85
C SER A 104 -20.06 -3.39 2.45
N TYR A 105 -18.91 -3.80 1.92
CA TYR A 105 -17.62 -3.28 2.41
C TYR A 105 -17.44 -1.80 2.07
N TYR A 106 -17.87 -1.35 0.89
CA TYR A 106 -17.84 0.08 0.56
C TYR A 106 -18.77 0.90 1.46
N ASP A 107 -19.92 0.33 1.83
CA ASP A 107 -20.90 1.03 2.67
C ASP A 107 -20.56 1.01 4.17
N ASN A 108 -19.96 -0.07 4.66
CA ASN A 108 -19.77 -0.31 6.11
C ASN A 108 -18.32 -0.13 6.58
N VAL A 109 -17.34 -0.07 5.66
CA VAL A 109 -15.92 0.12 6.01
C VAL A 109 -15.45 1.44 5.42
N GLU A 110 -15.43 2.47 6.25
CA GLU A 110 -15.08 3.85 5.86
C GLU A 110 -13.68 3.97 5.24
N SER A 111 -12.75 3.08 5.61
CA SER A 111 -11.39 3.03 5.08
C SER A 111 -11.23 2.20 3.80
N ALA A 112 -12.30 1.56 3.30
CA ALA A 112 -12.24 0.75 2.07
C ALA A 112 -12.16 1.66 0.83
N GLY A 113 -10.96 1.85 0.29
CA GLY A 113 -10.74 2.62 -0.94
C GLY A 113 -11.04 1.85 -2.23
N LEU A 114 -10.73 0.54 -2.24
CA LEU A 114 -11.01 -0.36 -3.35
C LEU A 114 -11.29 -1.77 -2.81
N VAL A 115 -12.39 -2.36 -3.25
CA VAL A 115 -12.77 -3.75 -2.97
C VAL A 115 -12.88 -4.46 -4.31
N THR A 116 -11.99 -5.44 -4.53
CA THR A 116 -11.98 -6.28 -5.74
C THR A 116 -12.55 -7.66 -5.40
N SER A 117 -13.45 -8.17 -6.25
CA SER A 117 -14.11 -9.46 -6.08
C SER A 117 -14.30 -10.14 -7.44
N PHE A 118 -14.46 -11.46 -7.47
CA PHE A 118 -14.77 -12.20 -8.71
C PHE A 118 -16.09 -11.81 -9.37
N ALA A 119 -16.94 -11.10 -8.63
CA ALA A 119 -18.18 -10.56 -9.16
C ALA A 119 -17.98 -9.32 -10.04
N HIS A 120 -16.85 -8.61 -9.96
CA HIS A 120 -16.57 -7.42 -10.80
C HIS A 120 -16.62 -7.74 -12.30
N PRO A 121 -15.89 -8.76 -12.81
CA PRO A 121 -15.98 -9.15 -14.22
C PRO A 121 -17.40 -9.58 -14.63
N ILE A 122 -18.19 -10.18 -13.72
CA ILE A 122 -19.56 -10.61 -14.02
C ILE A 122 -20.48 -9.39 -14.23
N GLN A 123 -20.40 -8.39 -13.34
CA GLN A 123 -21.15 -7.14 -13.44
C GLN A 123 -20.69 -6.27 -14.63
N ALA A 124 -19.38 -6.22 -14.89
CA ALA A 124 -18.80 -5.48 -16.00
C ALA A 124 -19.13 -6.07 -17.38
N GLY A 125 -19.64 -7.30 -17.42
CA GLY A 125 -20.07 -7.95 -18.65
C GLY A 125 -21.26 -7.26 -19.33
N PRO A 126 -21.75 -7.84 -20.45
CA PRO A 126 -22.82 -7.26 -21.26
C PRO A 126 -24.16 -7.08 -20.53
N GLY A 127 -24.28 -7.57 -19.29
CA GLY A 127 -25.42 -7.37 -18.39
C GLY A 127 -25.55 -5.96 -17.79
N GLY A 128 -24.61 -5.04 -18.06
CA GLY A 128 -24.78 -3.62 -17.73
C GLY A 128 -24.73 -3.30 -16.23
N GLY A 129 -23.93 -4.04 -15.47
CA GLY A 129 -23.76 -3.85 -14.01
C GLY A 129 -24.55 -4.83 -13.14
N GLU A 130 -25.45 -5.64 -13.73
CA GLU A 130 -26.25 -6.62 -12.99
C GLU A 130 -25.71 -8.05 -13.14
N ILE A 131 -26.02 -8.91 -12.16
CA ILE A 131 -25.70 -10.34 -12.25
C ILE A 131 -26.74 -11.05 -13.13
N PRO A 132 -26.32 -11.71 -14.23
CA PRO A 132 -27.24 -12.40 -15.12
C PRO A 132 -28.05 -13.51 -14.45
N GLU A 133 -29.28 -13.73 -14.91
CA GLU A 133 -30.22 -14.72 -14.32
C GLU A 133 -29.85 -16.19 -14.55
N THR A 134 -28.88 -16.48 -15.42
CA THR A 134 -28.51 -17.86 -15.77
C THR A 134 -27.02 -18.09 -15.65
N LYS A 135 -26.63 -19.30 -15.25
CA LYS A 135 -25.21 -19.72 -15.18
C LYS A 135 -24.50 -19.55 -16.52
N ALA A 136 -25.17 -19.84 -17.63
CA ALA A 136 -24.59 -19.68 -18.96
C ALA A 136 -24.24 -18.20 -19.25
N ALA A 137 -25.12 -17.27 -18.87
CA ALA A 137 -24.87 -15.85 -19.05
C ALA A 137 -23.80 -15.30 -18.08
N VAL A 138 -23.72 -15.82 -16.84
CA VAL A 138 -22.62 -15.50 -15.91
C VAL A 138 -21.26 -15.89 -16.50
N LEU A 139 -21.17 -17.10 -17.06
CA LEU A 139 -19.96 -17.58 -17.72
C LEU A 139 -19.62 -16.75 -18.97
N GLU A 140 -20.64 -16.31 -19.71
CA GLU A 140 -20.43 -15.42 -20.86
C GLU A 140 -19.90 -14.05 -20.44
N SER A 141 -20.43 -13.45 -19.37
CA SER A 141 -19.90 -12.20 -18.81
C SER A 141 -18.43 -12.32 -18.41
N LEU A 142 -18.05 -13.43 -17.77
CA LEU A 142 -16.66 -13.70 -17.41
C LEU A 142 -15.74 -13.79 -18.63
N ARG A 143 -16.17 -14.53 -19.67
CA ARG A 143 -15.40 -14.64 -20.91
C ARG A 143 -15.27 -13.31 -21.64
N ALA A 144 -16.36 -12.55 -21.72
CA ALA A 144 -16.38 -11.26 -22.41
C ALA A 144 -15.41 -10.25 -21.75
N THR A 145 -15.28 -10.28 -20.43
CA THR A 145 -14.49 -9.31 -19.66
C THR A 145 -13.08 -9.79 -19.29
N GLN A 146 -12.74 -11.05 -19.60
CA GLN A 146 -11.44 -11.65 -19.30
C GLN A 146 -10.28 -10.86 -19.91
N SER A 147 -10.45 -10.35 -21.13
CA SER A 147 -9.40 -9.64 -21.89
C SER A 147 -9.47 -8.11 -21.79
N GLU A 148 -10.48 -7.55 -21.12
CA GLU A 148 -10.71 -6.10 -21.11
C GLU A 148 -9.81 -5.36 -20.11
N HIS A 149 -9.48 -5.99 -18.97
CA HIS A 149 -8.65 -5.38 -17.92
C HIS A 149 -7.73 -6.37 -17.23
N ARG A 150 -6.45 -5.99 -17.03
CA ARG A 150 -5.44 -6.79 -16.31
C ARG A 150 -5.88 -7.18 -14.90
N SER A 151 -6.70 -6.37 -14.23
CA SER A 151 -7.27 -6.67 -12.93
C SER A 151 -8.27 -7.83 -12.98
N ASN A 152 -9.14 -7.86 -14.00
CA ASN A 152 -10.11 -8.95 -14.21
C ASN A 152 -9.40 -10.27 -14.52
N GLU A 153 -8.37 -10.20 -15.35
CA GLU A 153 -7.53 -11.34 -15.71
C GLU A 153 -6.87 -11.96 -14.47
N ARG A 154 -6.30 -11.14 -13.57
CA ARG A 154 -5.73 -11.64 -12.30
C ARG A 154 -6.75 -12.31 -11.40
N VAL A 155 -7.97 -11.79 -11.31
CA VAL A 155 -9.05 -12.36 -10.50
C VAL A 155 -9.51 -13.70 -11.07
N ILE A 156 -9.68 -13.80 -12.39
CA ILE A 156 -10.06 -15.04 -13.08
C ILE A 156 -8.97 -16.11 -12.92
N TYR A 157 -7.70 -15.75 -13.11
CA TYR A 157 -6.60 -16.70 -12.95
C TYR A 157 -6.34 -17.14 -11.51
N ASN A 158 -6.80 -16.39 -10.50
CA ASN A 158 -6.75 -16.85 -9.12
C ASN A 158 -7.82 -17.90 -8.81
N LEU A 159 -8.93 -17.91 -9.57
CA LEU A 159 -9.96 -18.95 -9.48
C LEU A 159 -9.63 -20.17 -10.34
N HIS A 160 -8.97 -19.94 -11.47
CA HIS A 160 -8.54 -20.97 -12.42
C HIS A 160 -7.04 -20.85 -12.68
N PRO A 161 -6.18 -21.30 -11.75
CA PRO A 161 -4.73 -21.25 -11.91
C PRO A 161 -4.26 -22.02 -13.14
N GLU A 162 -4.97 -23.07 -13.55
CA GLU A 162 -4.72 -23.84 -14.77
C GLU A 162 -4.80 -23.00 -16.05
N ALA A 163 -5.64 -21.96 -16.09
CA ALA A 163 -5.79 -21.09 -17.27
C ALA A 163 -4.53 -20.23 -17.50
N ARG A 164 -3.68 -20.01 -16.49
CA ARG A 164 -2.38 -19.33 -16.65
C ARG A 164 -1.39 -20.14 -17.47
N GLU A 165 -1.48 -21.46 -17.44
CA GLU A 165 -0.55 -22.36 -18.13
C GLU A 165 -0.97 -22.60 -19.59
N THR A 166 -2.27 -22.59 -19.86
CA THR A 166 -2.83 -22.88 -21.19
C THR A 166 -3.12 -21.65 -22.04
N GLY A 167 -3.30 -20.47 -21.43
CA GLY A 167 -3.72 -19.26 -22.15
C GLY A 167 -5.16 -19.34 -22.70
N GLU A 168 -5.95 -20.27 -22.19
CA GLU A 168 -7.37 -20.52 -22.48
C GLU A 168 -8.18 -20.45 -21.18
#